data_AF-A0A3M0ZB55-F1
#
_entry.id   AF-A0A3M0ZB55-F1
#
_cell.length_a   1.000
_cell.length_b   1.000
_cell.length_c   1.000
_cell.angle_alpha   90.00
_cell.angle_beta   90.00
_cell.angle_gamma   90.00
#
_symmetry.space_group_name_H-M   'P 1'
#
loop_
_entity.id
_entity.type
_entity.pdbx_description
1 polymer ?
#
loop_
_entity_poly.entity_id
_entity_poly.type
_entity_poly.pdbx_seq_one_letter_code
_entity_poly.pdbx_strand_id
1 'polypeptide(L)'
;MELSPADWDWLRSHGLDEREVERQLACYQRPPNYARLVRPCTVGDGIVRLEESEQQDLVALYERAPERARAVKFVPASGAASRMFKSLLALVAQQRPLRRAELE
;
A
#
# COMPACT_ATOMS: atom_id res chain seq x y z
N MET A 1 -1.66 -0.56 29.53
CA MET A 1 -1.44 0.85 29.12
C MET A 1 -2.81 1.48 29.10
N GLU A 2 -3.06 2.43 29.99
CA GLU A 2 -4.34 3.16 30.03
C GLU A 2 -4.18 4.46 29.24
N LEU A 3 -5.13 4.74 28.36
CA LEU A 3 -5.18 5.98 27.58
C LEU A 3 -5.75 7.09 28.45
N SER A 4 -5.12 8.26 28.41
CA SER A 4 -5.58 9.44 29.16
C SER A 4 -6.85 10.02 28.53
N PRO A 5 -7.60 10.88 29.26
CA PRO A 5 -8.72 11.60 28.67
C PRO A 5 -8.35 12.41 27.41
N ALA A 6 -7.16 13.01 27.40
CA ALA A 6 -6.67 13.78 26.24
C ALA A 6 -6.41 12.88 25.01
N ASP A 7 -5.95 11.65 25.23
CA ASP A 7 -5.77 10.67 24.15
C ASP A 7 -7.12 10.30 23.52
N TRP A 8 -8.14 10.09 24.35
CA TRP A 8 -9.49 9.79 23.88
C TRP A 8 -10.12 10.94 23.09
N ASP A 9 -9.93 12.17 23.52
CA ASP A 9 -10.44 13.33 22.80
C ASP A 9 -9.76 13.47 21.42
N TRP A 10 -8.45 13.25 21.36
CA TRP A 10 -7.72 13.23 20.09
C TRP A 10 -8.17 12.09 19.17
N LEU A 11 -8.32 10.87 19.69
CA LEU A 11 -8.77 9.71 18.90
C LEU A 11 -10.16 9.94 18.30
N ARG A 12 -11.10 10.45 19.10
CA ARG A 12 -12.45 10.79 18.64
C ARG A 12 -12.45 11.90 17.60
N SER A 13 -11.60 12.92 17.74
CA SER A 13 -11.49 13.99 16.73
C SER A 13 -10.97 13.50 15.38
N HIS A 14 -10.33 12.33 15.35
CA HIS A 14 -9.84 11.65 14.14
C HIS A 14 -10.76 10.51 13.69
N GLY A 15 -11.96 10.37 14.27
CA GLY A 15 -12.96 9.38 13.87
C GLY A 15 -12.68 7.96 14.34
N LEU A 16 -11.84 7.78 15.36
CA LEU A 16 -11.56 6.48 15.97
C LEU A 16 -12.43 6.32 17.23
N ASP A 17 -13.27 5.29 17.23
CA ASP A 17 -14.02 4.89 18.41
C ASP A 17 -13.21 3.90 19.27
N GLU A 18 -13.71 3.64 20.48
CA GLU A 18 -13.04 2.74 21.44
C GLU A 18 -12.82 1.33 20.88
N ARG A 19 -13.80 0.80 20.12
CA ARG A 19 -13.69 -0.53 19.52
C ARG A 19 -12.58 -0.61 18.48
N GLU A 20 -12.45 0.41 17.63
CA GLU A 20 -11.41 0.46 16.61
C GLU A 20 -10.02 0.63 17.26
N VAL A 21 -9.92 1.43 18.32
CA VAL A 21 -8.67 1.61 19.09
C VAL A 21 -8.25 0.30 19.73
N GLU A 22 -9.17 -0.40 20.40
CA GLU A 22 -8.91 -1.73 20.97
C GLU A 22 -8.49 -2.75 19.91
N ARG A 23 -9.16 -2.75 18.74
CA ARG A 23 -8.82 -3.63 17.61
C ARG A 23 -7.39 -3.38 17.12
N GLN A 24 -7.00 -2.12 16.95
CA GLN A 24 -5.64 -1.77 16.51
C GLN A 24 -4.59 -2.13 17.57
N LEU A 25 -4.86 -1.86 18.84
CA LEU A 25 -3.97 -2.26 19.95
C LEU A 25 -3.79 -3.77 20.02
N ALA A 26 -4.87 -4.54 19.81
CA ALA A 26 -4.78 -6.00 19.74
C ALA A 26 -3.88 -6.46 18.58
N CYS A 27 -3.93 -5.79 17.42
CA CYS A 27 -2.99 -6.06 16.32
C CYS A 27 -1.53 -5.74 16.68
N TYR A 28 -1.26 -4.74 17.51
CA TYR A 28 0.12 -4.47 17.95
C TYR A 28 0.63 -5.50 18.97
N GLN A 29 -0.25 -5.95 19.88
CA GLN A 29 0.11 -6.97 20.87
C GLN A 29 0.24 -8.37 20.25
N ARG A 30 -0.59 -8.66 19.26
CA ARG A 30 -0.64 -9.93 18.53
C ARG A 30 -0.61 -9.61 17.03
N PRO A 31 0.59 -9.30 16.49
CA PRO A 31 0.72 -9.00 15.08
C PRO A 31 0.21 -10.17 14.25
N PRO A 32 -0.53 -9.90 13.15
CA PRO A 32 -0.93 -10.96 12.24
C PRO A 32 0.31 -11.68 11.72
N ASN A 33 0.19 -12.99 11.51
CA ASN A 33 1.24 -13.74 10.85
C ASN A 33 1.55 -13.13 9.48
N TYR A 34 2.80 -13.22 9.05
CA TYR A 34 3.18 -12.85 7.70
C TYR A 34 2.29 -13.57 6.69
N ALA A 35 1.86 -12.85 5.67
CA ALA A 35 1.13 -13.46 4.57
C ALA A 35 1.99 -14.56 3.95
N ARG A 36 1.46 -15.78 3.88
CA ARG A 36 2.11 -16.87 3.15
C ARG A 36 1.98 -16.56 1.66
N LEU A 37 3.09 -16.16 1.04
CA LEU A 37 3.14 -15.93 -0.39
C LEU A 37 2.89 -17.25 -1.11
N VAL A 38 1.88 -17.29 -1.97
CA VAL A 38 1.55 -18.48 -2.76
C VAL A 38 2.51 -18.59 -3.95
N ARG A 39 2.62 -17.51 -4.74
CA ARG A 39 3.53 -17.33 -5.88
C ARG A 39 3.41 -15.87 -6.38
N PRO A 40 4.34 -15.36 -7.21
CA PRO A 40 4.20 -14.04 -7.81
C PRO A 40 2.97 -13.94 -8.73
N CYS A 41 2.35 -12.76 -8.75
CA CYS A 41 1.32 -12.44 -9.74
C CYS A 41 1.93 -12.29 -11.14
N THR A 42 1.18 -12.67 -12.17
CA THR A 42 1.54 -12.47 -13.58
C THR A 42 0.40 -11.78 -14.32
N VAL A 43 0.65 -11.34 -15.57
CA VAL A 43 -0.43 -10.82 -16.42
C VAL A 43 -1.49 -11.91 -16.60
N GLY A 44 -2.75 -11.58 -16.34
CA GLY A 44 -3.87 -12.53 -16.34
C GLY A 44 -4.04 -13.31 -15.02
N ASP A 45 -3.19 -13.05 -14.03
CA ASP A 45 -3.13 -13.81 -12.78
C ASP A 45 -2.69 -12.91 -11.62
N GLY A 46 -3.63 -12.10 -11.14
CA GLY A 46 -3.40 -11.07 -10.14
C GLY A 46 -2.87 -9.73 -10.70
N ILE A 47 -2.49 -9.66 -11.98
CA ILE A 47 -2.21 -8.40 -12.69
C ILE A 47 -3.11 -8.32 -13.92
N VAL A 48 -3.93 -7.27 -13.99
CA VAL A 48 -4.72 -6.92 -15.18
C VAL A 48 -3.87 -6.02 -16.08
N ARG A 49 -3.76 -6.38 -17.35
CA ARG A 49 -3.14 -5.52 -18.37
C ARG A 49 -4.24 -4.86 -19.18
N LEU A 50 -4.28 -3.53 -19.15
CA LEU A 50 -5.24 -2.75 -19.91
C LEU A 50 -4.75 -2.58 -21.35
N GLU A 51 -5.63 -2.84 -22.30
CA GLU A 51 -5.39 -2.52 -23.71
C GLU A 51 -5.47 -1.01 -23.93
N GLU A 52 -4.90 -0.52 -25.03
CA GLU A 52 -4.72 0.92 -25.25
C GLU A 52 -6.05 1.68 -25.29
N SER A 53 -7.10 1.09 -25.86
CA SER A 53 -8.45 1.67 -25.84
C SER A 53 -9.00 1.80 -24.42
N GLU A 54 -8.81 0.79 -23.57
CA GLU A 54 -9.28 0.83 -22.17
C GLU A 54 -8.54 1.89 -21.36
N GLN A 55 -7.24 2.07 -21.63
CA GLN A 55 -6.44 3.13 -21.01
C GLN A 55 -6.99 4.51 -21.39
N GLN A 56 -7.28 4.73 -22.68
CA GLN A 56 -7.85 6.00 -23.17
C GLN A 56 -9.21 6.28 -22.53
N ASP A 57 -10.08 5.27 -22.42
CA ASP A 57 -11.40 5.39 -21.80
C ASP A 57 -11.30 5.77 -20.32
N LEU A 58 -10.38 5.13 -19.58
CA LEU A 58 -10.16 5.41 -18.16
C LEU A 58 -9.56 6.80 -17.91
N VAL A 59 -8.65 7.24 -18.78
CA VAL A 59 -8.11 8.61 -18.74
C VAL A 59 -9.22 9.63 -18.98
N ALA A 60 -10.04 9.44 -20.02
CA ALA A 60 -11.16 10.32 -20.32
C ALA A 60 -12.20 10.34 -19.18
N LEU A 61 -12.43 9.20 -18.52
CA LEU A 61 -13.29 9.11 -17.33
C LEU A 61 -12.74 9.97 -16.18
N TYR A 62 -11.43 9.87 -15.90
CA TYR A 62 -10.78 10.66 -14.86
C TYR A 62 -10.84 12.17 -15.19
N GLU A 63 -10.61 12.56 -16.44
CA GLU A 63 -10.63 13.97 -16.87
C GLU A 63 -12.02 14.62 -16.76
N ARG A 64 -13.11 13.83 -16.84
CA ARG A 64 -14.49 14.31 -16.65
C ARG A 64 -14.92 14.39 -15.18
N ALA A 65 -14.18 13.76 -14.27
CA ALA A 65 -14.51 13.75 -12.83
C ALA A 65 -14.41 15.12 -12.11
N PRO A 66 -13.51 16.06 -12.46
CA PRO A 66 -13.37 17.36 -11.77
C PRO A 66 -14.63 18.22 -11.80
N GLU A 67 -15.53 18.01 -12.77
CA GLU A 67 -16.81 18.72 -12.85
C GLU A 67 -17.82 18.29 -11.78
N ARG A 68 -17.60 17.13 -11.13
CA ARG A 68 -18.53 16.53 -10.16
C ARG A 68 -17.90 16.18 -8.81
N ALA A 69 -16.57 16.12 -8.70
CA ALA A 69 -15.87 15.83 -7.45
C ALA A 69 -14.41 16.35 -7.44
N ARG A 70 -13.85 16.59 -6.25
CA ARG A 70 -12.43 16.90 -6.08
C ARG A 70 -11.60 15.62 -6.09
N ALA A 71 -10.79 15.41 -7.13
CA ALA A 71 -9.85 14.30 -7.17
C ALA A 71 -8.64 14.56 -6.26
N VAL A 72 -8.28 13.58 -5.43
CA VAL A 72 -7.06 13.59 -4.61
C VAL A 72 -6.27 12.34 -4.94
N LYS A 73 -5.01 12.52 -5.32
CA LYS A 73 -4.08 11.39 -5.46
C LYS A 73 -3.68 10.92 -4.06
N PHE A 74 -4.33 9.87 -3.58
CA PHE A 74 -3.93 9.19 -2.36
C PHE A 74 -2.83 8.16 -2.68
N VAL A 75 -1.59 8.50 -2.37
CA VAL A 75 -0.49 7.53 -2.37
C VAL A 75 -0.34 7.06 -0.92
N PRO A 76 -0.78 5.84 -0.55
CA PRO A 76 -0.53 5.33 0.79
C PRO A 76 0.98 5.33 1.04
N ALA A 77 1.39 5.55 2.29
CA ALA A 77 2.79 5.50 2.70
C ALA A 77 3.39 4.13 2.31
N SER A 78 4.04 4.07 1.14
CA SER A 78 4.45 2.84 0.45
C SER A 78 5.67 2.18 1.08
N GLY A 79 5.96 2.49 2.35
CA GLY A 79 7.16 2.07 3.05
C GLY A 79 7.40 0.57 3.00
N ALA A 80 6.35 -0.26 2.94
CA ALA A 80 6.49 -1.70 2.74
C ALA A 80 7.16 -2.04 1.39
N ALA A 81 6.62 -1.56 0.28
CA ALA A 81 7.19 -1.78 -1.05
C ALA A 81 8.58 -1.14 -1.20
N SER A 82 8.75 0.11 -0.74
CA SER A 82 10.06 0.77 -0.78
C SER A 82 11.12 0.02 0.02
N ARG A 83 10.77 -0.54 1.19
CA ARG A 83 11.69 -1.39 1.98
C ARG A 83 11.96 -2.74 1.31
N MET A 84 10.94 -3.37 0.71
CA MET A 84 11.09 -4.63 -0.02
C MET A 84 12.06 -4.51 -1.19
N PHE A 85 12.03 -3.40 -1.93
CA PHE A 85 12.88 -3.21 -3.12
C PHE A 85 14.15 -2.40 -2.87
N LYS A 86 14.41 -1.90 -1.65
CA LYS A 86 15.56 -1.02 -1.35
C LYS A 86 16.89 -1.61 -1.82
N SER A 87 17.16 -2.88 -1.49
CA SER A 87 18.41 -3.55 -1.88
C SER A 87 18.49 -3.80 -3.38
N LEU A 88 17.38 -4.18 -4.01
CA LEU A 88 17.31 -4.41 -5.45
C LEU A 88 17.51 -3.11 -6.24
N LEU A 89 16.90 -2.01 -5.81
CA LEU A 89 17.08 -0.69 -6.41
C LEU A 89 18.50 -0.18 -6.24
N ALA A 90 19.13 -0.40 -5.09
CA ALA A 90 20.54 -0.06 -4.87
C ALA A 90 21.47 -0.84 -5.82
N LEU A 91 21.14 -2.11 -6.13
CA LEU A 91 21.88 -2.93 -7.09
C LEU A 91 21.67 -2.47 -8.53
N VAL A 92 20.43 -2.14 -8.93
CA VAL A 92 20.12 -1.58 -10.25
C VAL A 92 20.85 -0.25 -10.47
N ALA A 93 20.90 0.60 -9.43
CA ALA A 93 21.62 1.87 -9.48
C ALA A 93 23.14 1.71 -9.67
N GLN A 94 23.73 0.59 -9.23
CA GLN A 94 25.13 0.25 -9.46
C GLN A 94 25.43 -0.22 -10.89
N GLN A 95 24.40 -0.33 -11.76
CA GLN A 95 24.51 -0.78 -13.16
C GLN A 95 25.28 -2.09 -13.37
N ARG A 96 25.26 -2.98 -12.36
CA ARG A 96 25.94 -4.27 -12.44
C ARG A 96 24.93 -5.37 -12.76
N PRO A 97 25.15 -6.21 -13.79
CA PRO A 97 24.29 -7.35 -14.05
C PRO A 97 24.37 -8.34 -12.89
N LEU A 98 23.21 -8.77 -12.38
CA LEU A 98 23.10 -9.82 -11.37
C LEU A 98 22.89 -11.17 -12.06
N ARG A 99 23.65 -12.17 -11.65
CA ARG A 99 23.43 -13.58 -12.01
C ARG A 99 22.53 -14.23 -10.96
N ARG A 100 21.66 -15.14 -11.41
CA ARG A 100 20.69 -15.83 -10.52
C ARG A 100 21.37 -16.55 -9.35
N ALA A 101 22.59 -17.04 -9.53
CA ALA A 101 23.39 -17.68 -8.50
C ALA A 101 23.84 -16.74 -7.35
N GLU A 102 23.70 -15.42 -7.52
CA GLU A 102 24.03 -14.42 -6.51
C GLU A 102 22.83 -14.01 -5.64
N LEU A 103 21.64 -14.61 -5.87
CA LEU A 103 20.37 -14.30 -5.21
C LEU A 103 19.93 -15.35 -4.17
N GLU A 104 20.77 -16.35 -3.90
CA GLU A 104 20.61 -17.36 -2.83
C GLU A 104 21.50 -17.01 -1.62
#